data_AF-A0A920QV95-F1
#
_entry.id   AF-A0A920QV95-F1
#
_cell.length_a   1.000
_cell.length_b   1.000
_cell.length_c   1.000
_cell.angle_alpha   90.00
_cell.angle_beta   90.00
_cell.angle_gamma   90.00
#
_symmetry.space_group_name_H-M   'P 1'
#
loop_
_entity.id
_entity.type
_entity.pdbx_description
1 polymer ?
#
loop_
_entity_poly.entity_id
_entity_poly.type
_entity_poly.pdbx_seq_one_letter_code
_entity_poly.pdbx_strand_id
1 'polypeptide(L)'
;MIRRDIARFFIFTPVIIFIGAFIIYPVLMLFFRSFSGEFSTSNNVIDLLRNNNYIWSVVWFTLWQAFLSTILTLIIGIPGAYLFAKYNFWGKSLFRSLVSLPFVMPTVVIAIGFISLFSTNGLVDRVFSMIGLDVFKSMELTD
;
A
#
# COMPACT_ATOMS: atom_id res chain seq x y z
N MET A 1 35.14 23.20 -18.94
CA MET A 1 34.28 22.43 -18.01
C MET A 1 32.81 22.82 -18.17
N ILE A 2 32.46 24.11 -18.09
CA ILE A 2 31.09 24.69 -18.12
C ILE A 2 30.21 24.28 -19.35
N ARG A 3 30.78 24.10 -20.55
CA ARG A 3 29.99 23.73 -21.75
C ARG A 3 29.33 22.33 -21.68
N ARG A 4 29.91 21.40 -20.92
CA ARG A 4 29.37 20.03 -20.80
C ARG A 4 28.15 19.98 -19.86
N ASP A 5 28.10 20.89 -18.88
CA ASP A 5 26.98 20.98 -17.94
C ASP A 5 25.76 21.63 -18.59
N ILE A 6 25.96 22.61 -19.47
CA ILE A 6 24.90 23.24 -20.27
C ILE A 6 24.25 22.26 -21.25
N ALA A 7 25.06 21.44 -21.94
CA ALA A 7 24.55 20.41 -22.85
C ALA A 7 23.76 19.32 -22.11
N ARG A 8 24.19 18.92 -20.90
CA ARG A 8 23.45 17.99 -20.04
C ARG A 8 22.13 18.58 -19.59
N PHE A 9 22.14 19.84 -19.15
CA PHE A 9 20.92 20.52 -18.73
C PHE A 9 19.86 20.50 -19.85
N PHE A 10 20.25 20.88 -21.07
CA PHE A 10 19.36 20.93 -22.23
C PHE A 10 18.76 19.57 -22.61
N ILE A 11 19.47 18.46 -22.39
CA ILE A 11 18.98 17.11 -22.64
C ILE A 11 17.94 16.68 -21.59
N PHE A 12 18.12 17.05 -20.32
CA PHE A 12 17.18 16.68 -19.25
C PHE A 12 15.98 17.62 -19.12
N THR A 13 16.10 18.87 -19.55
CA THR A 13 15.01 19.88 -19.51
C THR A 13 13.68 19.37 -20.09
N PRO A 14 13.60 18.81 -21.32
CA PRO A 14 12.32 18.37 -21.88
C PRO A 14 11.70 17.21 -21.09
N VAL A 15 12.51 16.30 -20.56
CA VAL A 15 12.04 15.16 -19.75
C VAL A 15 11.46 15.65 -18.43
N ILE A 16 12.13 16.58 -17.76
CA ILE A 16 11.66 17.17 -16.50
C ILE A 16 10.38 17.96 -16.72
N ILE A 17 10.30 18.75 -17.79
CA ILE A 17 9.08 19.51 -18.13
C ILE A 17 7.93 18.55 -18.43
N PHE A 18 8.16 17.48 -19.19
CA PHE A 18 7.14 16.51 -19.52
C PHE A 18 6.60 15.78 -18.27
N ILE A 19 7.50 15.24 -17.43
CA ILE A 19 7.12 14.56 -16.18
C ILE A 19 6.42 15.54 -15.23
N GLY A 20 6.97 16.75 -15.07
CA GLY A 20 6.40 17.79 -14.25
C GLY A 20 5.01 18.19 -14.73
N ALA A 21 4.83 18.44 -16.02
CA ALA A 21 3.54 18.78 -16.60
C ALA A 21 2.52 17.64 -16.41
N PHE A 22 2.92 16.39 -16.63
CA PHE A 22 2.02 15.24 -16.49
C PHE A 22 1.56 14.99 -15.05
N ILE A 23 2.38 15.32 -14.04
CA ILE A 23 2.00 15.23 -12.63
C ILE A 23 1.20 16.46 -12.20
N ILE A 24 1.68 17.66 -12.55
CA ILE A 24 1.11 18.92 -12.08
C ILE A 24 -0.25 19.18 -12.74
N TYR A 25 -0.42 18.86 -14.03
CA TYR A 25 -1.65 19.10 -14.77
C TYR A 25 -2.90 18.45 -14.12
N PRO A 26 -2.95 17.12 -13.87
CA PRO A 26 -4.12 16.50 -13.27
C PRO A 26 -4.35 16.97 -11.83
N VAL A 27 -3.28 17.20 -11.05
CA VAL A 27 -3.40 17.71 -9.67
C VAL A 27 -4.00 19.11 -9.65
N LEU A 28 -3.48 20.02 -10.49
CA LEU A 28 -4.03 21.37 -10.62
C LEU A 28 -5.47 21.32 -11.13
N MET A 29 -5.76 20.51 -12.14
CA MET A 29 -7.11 20.36 -12.67
C MET A 29 -8.09 19.85 -11.60
N LEU A 30 -7.71 18.85 -10.80
CA LEU A 30 -8.50 18.35 -9.68
C LEU A 30 -8.71 19.43 -8.61
N PHE A 31 -7.66 20.19 -8.29
CA PHE A 31 -7.74 21.28 -7.35
C PHE A 31 -8.73 22.35 -7.81
N PHE A 32 -8.58 22.88 -9.03
CA PHE A 32 -9.51 23.89 -9.56
C PHE A 32 -10.93 23.34 -9.72
N ARG A 33 -11.09 22.07 -10.12
CA ARG A 33 -12.40 21.41 -10.19
C ARG A 33 -13.07 21.26 -8.82
N SER A 34 -12.29 21.13 -7.76
CA SER A 34 -12.80 21.11 -6.38
C SER A 34 -13.46 22.44 -5.99
N PHE A 35 -13.03 23.57 -6.57
CA PHE A 35 -13.64 24.89 -6.33
C PHE A 35 -14.75 25.21 -7.32
N SER A 36 -14.69 24.71 -8.56
CA SER A 36 -15.63 25.06 -9.64
C SER A 36 -16.77 24.06 -9.85
N GLY A 37 -16.81 22.94 -9.13
CA GLY A 37 -17.89 21.94 -9.20
C GLY A 37 -19.11 22.28 -8.34
N GLU A 38 -20.03 21.31 -8.19
CA GLU A 38 -21.22 21.37 -7.30
C GLU A 38 -20.89 21.67 -5.81
N PHE A 39 -19.60 21.69 -5.47
CA PHE A 39 -19.03 22.03 -4.18
C PHE A 39 -18.93 23.54 -3.89
N SER A 40 -19.15 24.42 -4.88
CA SER A 40 -19.03 25.88 -4.71
C SER A 40 -20.19 26.52 -3.93
N THR A 41 -21.28 25.81 -3.65
CA THR A 41 -22.31 26.28 -2.73
C THR A 41 -21.80 26.11 -1.30
N SER A 42 -21.45 27.23 -0.67
CA SER A 42 -20.65 27.41 0.56
C SER A 42 -20.96 26.54 1.80
N ASN A 43 -21.99 25.69 1.78
CA ASN A 43 -22.37 24.82 2.89
C ASN A 43 -22.19 23.32 2.57
N ASN A 44 -22.10 22.93 1.30
CA ASN A 44 -22.09 21.52 0.91
C ASN A 44 -20.88 20.75 1.44
N VAL A 45 -19.67 21.32 1.46
CA VAL A 45 -18.46 20.61 1.94
C VAL A 45 -18.51 20.38 3.45
N ILE A 46 -18.91 21.40 4.20
CA ILE A 46 -18.99 21.31 5.66
C ILE A 46 -20.14 20.37 6.05
N ASP A 47 -21.27 20.43 5.35
CA ASP A 47 -22.41 19.54 5.58
C ASP A 47 -22.10 18.10 5.17
N LEU A 48 -21.36 17.85 4.08
CA LEU A 48 -20.89 16.52 3.71
C LEU A 48 -19.90 15.96 4.74
N LEU A 49 -18.95 16.77 5.22
CA LEU A 49 -17.99 16.35 6.24
C LEU A 49 -18.65 16.12 7.60
N ARG A 50 -19.69 16.88 7.95
CA ARG A 50 -20.34 16.82 9.26
C ARG A 50 -21.47 15.80 9.31
N ASN A 51 -22.21 15.62 8.22
CA ASN A 51 -23.42 14.80 8.19
C ASN A 51 -23.18 13.40 7.60
N ASN A 52 -22.00 13.15 7.01
CA ASN A 52 -21.68 11.86 6.43
C ASN A 52 -20.79 11.00 7.34
N ASN A 53 -21.43 10.20 8.19
CA ASN A 53 -20.74 9.21 9.04
C ASN A 53 -19.87 8.22 8.26
N TYR A 54 -20.16 8.00 6.97
CA TYR A 54 -19.35 7.12 6.13
C TYR A 54 -17.92 7.66 5.96
N ILE A 55 -17.75 8.96 5.70
CA ILE A 55 -16.43 9.56 5.49
C ILE A 55 -15.57 9.42 6.76
N TRP A 56 -16.14 9.73 7.92
CA TRP A 56 -15.44 9.58 9.19
C TRP A 56 -15.09 8.13 9.52
N SER A 57 -15.97 7.19 9.20
CA SER A 57 -15.71 5.76 9.38
C SER A 57 -14.53 5.30 8.52
N VAL A 58 -14.49 5.70 7.25
CA VAL A 58 -13.38 5.36 6.33
C VAL A 58 -12.08 5.99 6.79
N VAL A 59 -12.09 7.25 7.20
CA VAL A 59 -10.90 7.95 7.71
C VAL A 59 -10.37 7.27 8.97
N TRP A 60 -11.25 6.99 9.93
CA TRP A 60 -10.87 6.33 11.18
C TRP A 60 -10.33 4.92 10.95
N PHE A 61 -11.00 4.12 10.12
CA PHE A 61 -10.55 2.78 9.74
C PHE A 61 -9.16 2.82 9.11
N THR A 62 -8.94 3.75 8.17
CA THR A 62 -7.64 3.91 7.49
C THR A 62 -6.55 4.34 8.45
N LEU A 63 -6.82 5.31 9.33
CA LEU A 63 -5.85 5.79 10.31
C LEU A 63 -5.47 4.71 11.32
N TRP A 64 -6.47 4.02 11.87
CA TRP A 64 -6.24 2.93 12.81
C TRP A 64 -5.46 1.78 12.17
N GLN A 65 -5.82 1.41 10.94
CA GLN A 65 -5.12 0.36 10.19
C GLN A 65 -3.67 0.75 9.89
N ALA A 66 -3.42 1.98 9.42
CA ALA A 66 -2.08 2.47 9.14
C ALA A 66 -1.21 2.53 10.41
N PHE A 67 -1.80 2.96 11.53
CA PHE A 67 -1.13 2.99 12.82
C PHE A 67 -0.74 1.60 13.30
N LEU A 68 -1.69 0.66 13.28
CA LEU A 68 -1.45 -0.73 13.68
C LEU A 68 -0.41 -1.40 12.78
N SER A 69 -0.51 -1.18 11.46
CA SER A 69 0.46 -1.68 10.47
C SER A 69 1.86 -1.14 10.74
N THR A 70 1.99 0.15 11.07
CA THR A 70 3.27 0.78 11.39
C THR A 70 3.87 0.17 12.66
N ILE A 71 3.08 0.02 13.72
CA ILE A 71 3.55 -0.60 14.97
C ILE A 71 4.02 -2.03 14.73
N LEU A 72 3.21 -2.85 14.08
CA LEU A 72 3.58 -4.24 13.76
C LEU A 72 4.86 -4.30 12.92
N THR A 73 4.99 -3.39 11.95
CA THR A 73 6.20 -3.27 11.13
C THR A 73 7.42 -2.89 11.96
N LEU A 74 7.30 -1.97 12.93
CA LEU A 74 8.42 -1.60 13.80
C LEU A 74 8.82 -2.75 14.74
N ILE A 75 7.84 -3.42 15.34
CA ILE A 75 8.06 -4.55 16.26
C ILE A 75 8.81 -5.69 15.57
N ILE A 76 8.47 -6.01 14.31
CA ILE A 76 9.09 -7.11 13.57
C ILE A 76 10.33 -6.64 12.81
N GLY A 77 10.23 -5.47 12.18
CA GLY A 77 11.23 -4.91 11.28
C GLY A 77 12.49 -4.43 11.98
N ILE A 78 12.38 -3.77 13.14
CA ILE A 78 13.57 -3.29 13.88
C ILE A 78 14.44 -4.46 14.35
N PRO A 79 13.90 -5.49 15.05
CA PRO A 79 14.71 -6.63 15.45
C PRO A 79 15.27 -7.40 14.25
N GLY A 80 14.46 -7.58 13.20
CA GLY A 80 14.91 -8.19 11.95
C GLY A 80 16.10 -7.44 11.36
N ALA A 81 15.95 -6.13 11.11
CA ALA A 81 17.00 -5.29 10.56
C ALA A 81 18.28 -5.31 11.42
N TYR A 82 18.14 -5.28 12.74
CA TYR A 82 19.26 -5.38 13.67
C TYR A 82 20.03 -6.71 13.51
N LEU A 83 19.30 -7.83 13.44
CA LEU A 83 19.91 -9.15 13.24
C LEU A 83 20.65 -9.23 11.89
N PHE A 84 20.03 -8.72 10.82
CA PHE A 84 20.63 -8.68 9.49
C PHE A 84 21.85 -7.76 9.40
N ALA A 85 21.86 -6.65 10.12
CA ALA A 85 22.97 -5.70 10.12
C ALA A 85 24.16 -6.24 10.92
N LYS A 86 23.91 -6.84 12.08
CA LYS A 86 24.96 -7.18 13.04
C LYS A 86 25.51 -8.61 12.88
N TYR A 87 24.71 -9.56 12.42
CA TYR A 87 25.12 -10.97 12.35
C TYR A 87 25.28 -11.46 10.92
N ASN A 88 26.29 -12.29 10.69
CA ASN A 88 26.49 -13.03 9.44
C ASN A 88 26.21 -14.51 9.71
N PHE A 89 25.03 -14.97 9.31
CA PHE A 89 24.59 -16.37 9.45
C PHE A 89 24.40 -17.00 8.07
N TRP A 90 24.53 -18.33 7.98
CA TRP A 90 24.53 -19.05 6.70
C TRP A 90 23.23 -18.86 5.90
N GLY A 91 22.07 -18.81 6.57
CA GLY A 91 20.77 -18.58 5.93
C GLY A 91 20.46 -17.13 5.53
N LYS A 92 21.36 -16.17 5.76
CA LYS A 92 21.10 -14.73 5.57
C LYS A 92 20.67 -14.37 4.16
N SER A 93 21.23 -15.05 3.15
CA SER A 93 20.84 -14.83 1.75
C SER A 93 19.41 -15.28 1.48
N LEU A 94 19.00 -16.44 2.02
CA LEU A 94 17.65 -16.98 1.80
C LEU A 94 16.59 -16.06 2.39
N PHE A 95 16.73 -15.67 3.66
CA PHE A 95 15.76 -14.78 4.29
C PHE A 95 15.73 -13.40 3.62
N ARG A 96 16.87 -12.88 3.16
CA ARG A 96 16.91 -11.63 2.39
C ARG A 96 16.07 -11.77 1.11
N SER A 97 16.21 -12.87 0.38
CA SER A 97 15.40 -13.15 -0.81
C SER A 97 13.91 -13.27 -0.48
N LEU A 98 13.55 -13.95 0.61
CA LEU A 98 12.14 -14.09 1.04
C LEU A 98 11.50 -12.74 1.38
N VAL A 99 12.21 -11.88 2.11
CA VAL A 99 11.72 -10.54 2.47
C VAL A 99 11.62 -9.62 1.25
N SER A 100 12.51 -9.79 0.26
CA SER A 100 12.45 -9.02 -0.99
C SER A 100 11.42 -9.55 -2.00
N LEU A 101 10.98 -10.81 -1.86
CA LEU A 101 10.03 -11.45 -2.75
C LEU A 101 8.75 -10.62 -3.03
N PRO A 102 8.02 -10.11 -2.01
CA PRO A 102 6.82 -9.31 -2.27
C PRO A 102 7.08 -8.00 -3.02
N PHE A 103 8.30 -7.46 -3.00
CA PHE A 103 8.63 -6.23 -3.72
C PHE A 103 8.87 -6.44 -5.22
N VAL A 104 9.30 -7.65 -5.60
CA VAL A 104 9.52 -8.01 -7.00
C VAL A 104 8.31 -8.70 -7.63
N MET A 105 7.41 -9.23 -6.80
CA MET A 105 6.20 -9.88 -7.27
C MET A 105 5.17 -8.85 -7.78
N PRO A 106 4.50 -9.12 -8.92
CA PRO A 106 3.34 -8.34 -9.33
C PRO A 106 2.22 -8.41 -8.30
N THR A 107 1.49 -7.32 -8.09
CA THR A 107 0.41 -7.23 -7.09
C THR A 107 -0.65 -8.32 -7.28
N VAL A 108 -0.95 -8.68 -8.53
CA VAL A 108 -1.92 -9.73 -8.88
C VAL A 108 -1.47 -11.11 -8.38
N VAL A 109 -0.17 -11.42 -8.48
CA VAL A 109 0.38 -12.70 -8.02
C VAL A 109 0.25 -12.83 -6.50
N ILE A 110 0.52 -11.75 -5.78
CA ILE A 110 0.34 -11.70 -4.32
C ILE A 110 -1.13 -11.95 -3.97
N ALA A 111 -2.06 -11.28 -4.64
CA ALA A 111 -3.49 -11.44 -4.41
C ALA A 111 -3.94 -12.91 -4.61
N ILE A 112 -3.57 -13.52 -5.74
CA ILE A 112 -3.90 -14.93 -6.02
C ILE A 112 -3.28 -15.87 -4.98
N GLY A 113 -2.04 -15.61 -4.56
CA GLY A 113 -1.37 -16.37 -3.51
C GLY A 113 -2.13 -16.34 -2.19
N PHE A 114 -2.55 -15.15 -1.74
CA PHE A 114 -3.37 -15.00 -0.54
C PHE A 114 -4.73 -15.69 -0.68
N ILE A 115 -5.42 -15.51 -1.82
CA ILE A 115 -6.70 -16.19 -2.07
C ILE A 115 -6.52 -17.72 -2.00
N SER A 116 -5.47 -18.27 -2.61
CA SER A 116 -5.20 -19.72 -2.56
C SER A 116 -4.84 -20.22 -1.15
N LEU A 117 -4.14 -19.40 -0.37
CA LEU A 117 -3.77 -19.71 1.02
C LEU A 117 -5.00 -19.78 1.95
N PHE A 118 -5.91 -18.81 1.80
CA PHE A 118 -7.09 -18.61 2.64
C PHE A 118 -8.41 -19.12 2.04
N SER A 119 -8.37 -19.80 0.88
CA SER A 119 -9.53 -20.46 0.27
C SER A 119 -10.02 -21.62 1.16
N THR A 120 -11.28 -22.02 0.99
CA THR A 120 -11.79 -23.31 1.47
C THR A 120 -10.86 -24.44 0.99
N ASN A 121 -10.40 -25.31 1.89
CA ASN A 121 -9.35 -26.33 1.65
C ASN A 121 -7.94 -25.78 1.30
N GLY A 122 -7.70 -24.49 1.53
CA GLY A 122 -6.39 -23.85 1.41
C GLY A 122 -5.37 -24.42 2.40
N LEU A 123 -4.13 -23.94 2.32
CA LEU A 123 -3.09 -24.33 3.28
C LEU A 123 -3.45 -23.92 4.70
N VAL A 124 -4.02 -22.72 4.88
CA VAL A 124 -4.42 -22.22 6.20
C VAL A 124 -5.54 -23.08 6.77
N ASP A 125 -6.62 -23.28 6.00
CA ASP A 125 -7.77 -24.09 6.43
C ASP A 125 -7.38 -25.54 6.79
N ARG A 126 -6.46 -26.15 6.04
CA ARG A 126 -5.93 -27.49 6.38
C ARG A 126 -5.16 -27.52 7.71
N VAL A 127 -4.36 -26.50 7.98
CA VAL A 127 -3.63 -26.41 9.25
C VAL A 127 -4.60 -26.18 10.42
N PHE A 128 -5.62 -25.36 10.22
CA PHE A 128 -6.64 -25.08 11.24
C PHE A 128 -7.55 -26.30 11.51
N SER A 129 -7.95 -27.05 10.48
CA SER A 129 -8.73 -28.28 10.66
C SER A 129 -7.92 -29.40 11.34
N MET A 130 -6.60 -29.46 11.15
CA MET A 130 -5.72 -30.37 11.89
C MET A 130 -5.70 -30.11 13.41
N ILE A 131 -5.92 -28.87 13.83
CA ILE A 131 -6.05 -28.49 15.25
C ILE A 131 -7.50 -28.47 15.74
N GLY A 132 -8.44 -29.02 14.94
CA GLY A 132 -9.86 -29.14 15.28
C GLY A 132 -10.68 -27.85 15.10
N LEU A 133 -10.15 -26.85 14.40
CA LEU A 133 -10.83 -25.59 14.11
C LEU A 133 -11.29 -25.59 12.64
N ASP A 134 -12.56 -25.93 12.41
CA ASP A 134 -13.19 -25.85 11.08
C ASP A 134 -13.63 -24.40 10.77
N VAL A 135 -12.66 -23.48 10.68
CA VAL A 135 -12.90 -22.03 10.55
C VAL A 135 -13.57 -21.68 9.22
N PHE A 136 -13.13 -22.26 8.10
CA PHE A 136 -13.60 -21.83 6.77
C PHE A 136 -14.77 -22.66 6.24
N LYS A 137 -14.91 -23.92 6.70
CA LYS A 137 -16.04 -24.81 6.35
C LYS A 137 -17.39 -24.27 6.83
N SER A 138 -17.41 -23.47 7.91
CA SER A 138 -18.64 -22.85 8.43
C SER A 138 -19.10 -21.61 7.65
N MET A 139 -18.20 -20.95 6.91
CA MET A 139 -18.54 -19.79 6.07
C MET A 139 -19.27 -20.19 4.78
N GLU A 140 -18.98 -21.37 4.22
CA GLU A 140 -19.64 -21.91 3.02
C GLU A 140 -21.07 -22.41 3.27
N LEU A 141 -21.46 -22.63 4.53
CA LEU A 141 -22.78 -23.15 4.92
C LEU A 141 -23.79 -22.04 5.29
N THR A 142 -23.42 -20.76 5.12
CA THR A 142 -24.26 -19.59 5.43
C THR A 142 -24.79 -18.87 4.18
N ASP A 143 -24.47 -19.37 2.98
CA ASP A 143 -25.09 -19.01 1.70
C ASP A 143 -26.00 -20.16 1.21
#